data_AF-A0A8S0FZX2-F1
#
_entry.id   AF-A0A8S0FZX2-F1
#
_cell.length_a   1.000
_cell.length_b   1.000
_cell.length_c   1.000
_cell.angle_alpha   90.00
_cell.angle_beta   90.00
_cell.angle_gamma   90.00
#
_symmetry.space_group_name_H-M   'P 1'
#
loop_
_entity.id
_entity.type
_entity.pdbx_description
1 polymer ?
#
loop_
_entity_poly.entity_id
_entity_poly.type
_entity_poly.pdbx_seq_one_letter_code
_entity_poly.pdbx_strand_id
1 'polypeptide(L)'
;MEGCNKYCTYCVVPYTRGEEVSRPSDDILFEIAQLAAQGVREVNLLGQNVNAWRGENYDGTTGTFADLLRLVAAIDGIDRIRFTTSHPIEFTDDIIEVYRDTPELVSFLHLPVQSGSDRILNLMGRTHTALEYKAIIRKLRAARPDIQ
;
A
#
# COMPACT_ATOMS: atom_id res chain seq x y z
N MET A 1 2.47 -2.42 -9.77
CA MET A 1 3.79 -2.91 -9.33
C MET A 1 3.87 -4.40 -9.59
N GLU A 2 5.04 -4.90 -9.99
CA GLU A 2 5.31 -6.33 -10.20
C GLU A 2 6.47 -6.80 -9.31
N GLY A 3 6.58 -8.11 -9.11
CA GLY A 3 7.63 -8.72 -8.28
C GLY A 3 7.43 -8.49 -6.77
N CYS A 4 8.35 -9.02 -5.97
CA CYS A 4 8.36 -8.81 -4.51
C CYS A 4 9.73 -9.14 -3.93
N ASN A 5 10.30 -8.21 -3.16
CA ASN A 5 11.60 -8.39 -2.50
C ASN A 5 11.48 -9.02 -1.09
N LYS A 6 10.29 -9.54 -0.73
CA LYS A 6 10.03 -10.18 0.57
C LYS A 6 10.08 -11.70 0.44
N TYR A 7 11.16 -12.29 0.92
CA TYR A 7 11.42 -13.74 0.87
C TYR A 7 10.70 -14.49 2.01
N CYS A 8 9.36 -14.46 1.99
CA CYS A 8 8.56 -15.25 2.92
C CYS A 8 8.70 -16.74 2.55
N THR A 9 8.91 -17.62 3.53
CA THR A 9 9.24 -19.04 3.28
C THR A 9 8.15 -19.84 2.57
N TYR A 10 6.91 -19.34 2.55
CA TYR A 10 5.76 -19.96 1.87
C TYR A 10 5.41 -19.28 0.53
N CYS A 11 6.08 -18.18 0.17
CA CYS A 11 5.71 -17.36 -0.98
C CYS A 11 6.60 -17.68 -2.19
N VAL A 12 5.98 -18.06 -3.30
CA VAL A 12 6.69 -18.37 -4.56
C VAL A 12 7.00 -17.13 -5.41
N VAL A 13 6.40 -15.98 -5.08
CA VAL A 13 6.45 -14.75 -5.90
C VAL A 13 7.87 -14.27 -6.21
N PRO A 14 8.82 -14.17 -5.25
CA PRO A 14 10.16 -13.68 -5.56
C PRO A 14 10.89 -14.51 -6.62
N TYR A 15 10.55 -15.79 -6.75
CA TYR A 15 11.16 -16.72 -7.69
C TYR A 15 10.46 -16.77 -9.05
N THR A 16 9.19 -16.35 -9.12
CA THR A 16 8.35 -16.48 -10.33
C THR A 16 8.03 -15.16 -11.00
N ARG A 17 8.06 -14.04 -10.26
CA ARG A 17 7.79 -12.70 -10.77
C ARG A 17 8.98 -11.75 -10.68
N GLY A 18 10.12 -12.23 -10.16
CA GLY A 18 11.33 -11.45 -10.04
C GLY A 18 11.29 -10.40 -8.93
N GLU A 19 12.26 -9.50 -8.99
CA GLU A 19 12.43 -8.39 -8.05
C GLU A 19 11.30 -7.37 -8.17
N GLU A 20 11.06 -6.64 -7.07
CA GLU A 20 10.05 -5.61 -7.01
C GLU A 20 10.34 -4.45 -7.97
N VAL A 21 9.38 -4.14 -8.83
CA VAL A 21 9.45 -3.04 -9.79
C VAL A 21 8.20 -2.15 -9.68
N SER A 22 8.43 -0.88 -9.37
CA SER A 22 7.39 0.16 -9.32
C SER A 22 7.24 0.83 -10.68
N ARG A 23 5.99 1.06 -11.10
CA ARG A 23 5.69 1.95 -12.23
C ARG A 23 5.98 3.40 -11.81
N PRO A 24 6.43 4.27 -12.73
CA PRO A 24 6.47 5.72 -12.51
C PRO A 24 5.10 6.24 -12.08
N SER A 25 5.09 7.29 -11.26
CA SER A 25 3.82 7.88 -10.78
C SER A 25 3.02 8.48 -11.94
N ASP A 26 3.66 9.16 -12.88
CA ASP A 26 3.02 9.78 -14.03
C ASP A 26 2.21 8.78 -14.86
N ASP A 27 2.74 7.58 -15.12
CA ASP A 27 2.04 6.52 -15.83
C ASP A 27 0.77 6.07 -15.09
N ILE A 28 0.82 5.99 -13.76
CA ILE A 28 -0.30 5.59 -12.92
C ILE A 28 -1.36 6.70 -12.90
N LEU A 29 -0.93 7.94 -12.68
CA LEU A 29 -1.81 9.11 -12.61
C LEU A 29 -2.50 9.37 -13.95
N PHE A 30 -1.78 9.22 -15.05
CA PHE A 30 -2.33 9.37 -16.39
C PHE A 30 -3.42 8.33 -16.67
N GLU A 31 -3.17 7.06 -16.36
CA GLU A 31 -4.17 5.98 -16.51
C GLU A 31 -5.43 6.26 -15.66
N ILE A 32 -5.25 6.67 -14.41
CA ILE A 32 -6.38 6.99 -13.52
C ILE A 32 -7.15 8.22 -14.02
N ALA A 33 -6.48 9.27 -14.49
CA ALA A 33 -7.13 10.45 -15.04
C ALA A 33 -7.96 10.10 -16.29
N GLN A 34 -7.48 9.20 -17.15
CA GLN A 34 -8.24 8.70 -18.29
C GLN A 34 -9.49 7.92 -17.88
N LEU A 35 -9.40 7.12 -16.81
CA LEU A 35 -10.55 6.40 -16.25
C LEU A 35 -11.55 7.37 -15.60
N ALA A 36 -11.09 8.38 -14.87
CA ALA A 36 -11.92 9.41 -14.28
C ALA A 36 -12.72 10.17 -15.35
N ALA A 37 -12.09 10.52 -16.48
CA ALA A 37 -12.74 11.15 -17.63
C ALA A 37 -13.84 10.27 -18.26
N GLN A 38 -13.78 8.95 -18.07
CA GLN A 38 -14.80 7.99 -18.50
C GLN A 38 -15.90 7.76 -17.44
N GLY A 39 -15.86 8.48 -16.32
CA GLY A 39 -16.84 8.39 -15.24
C GLY A 39 -16.53 7.32 -14.19
N VAL A 40 -15.33 6.73 -14.18
CA VAL A 40 -14.90 5.85 -13.08
C VAL A 40 -14.72 6.68 -11.82
N ARG A 41 -15.38 6.27 -10.73
CA ARG A 41 -15.35 6.97 -9.43
C ARG A 41 -14.51 6.28 -8.36
N GLU A 42 -14.24 4.98 -8.51
CA GLU A 42 -13.45 4.20 -7.56
C GLU A 42 -12.28 3.52 -8.29
N VAL A 43 -11.08 3.65 -7.70
CA VAL A 43 -9.87 2.96 -8.17
C VAL A 43 -9.31 2.06 -7.08
N ASN A 44 -8.76 0.91 -7.48
CA ASN A 44 -8.06 -0.01 -6.58
C ASN A 44 -6.62 -0.20 -7.04
N LEU A 45 -5.67 0.29 -6.24
CA LEU A 45 -4.25 0.13 -6.50
C LEU A 45 -3.81 -1.30 -6.11
N LEU A 46 -3.21 -2.00 -7.06
CA LEU A 46 -2.83 -3.40 -6.93
C LEU A 46 -1.31 -3.60 -7.08
N GLY A 47 -0.78 -4.58 -6.35
CA GLY A 47 0.60 -5.03 -6.39
C GLY A 47 0.75 -6.41 -5.74
N GLN A 48 1.98 -6.86 -5.54
CA GLN A 48 2.25 -7.98 -4.62
C GLN A 48 2.52 -7.48 -3.19
N ASN A 49 3.08 -6.27 -3.12
CA ASN A 49 3.35 -5.52 -1.89
C ASN A 49 3.10 -4.02 -2.16
N VAL A 50 1.84 -3.65 -2.37
CA VAL A 50 1.48 -2.34 -2.95
C VAL A 50 2.01 -1.15 -2.15
N ASN A 51 2.07 -1.26 -0.82
CA ASN A 51 2.55 -0.19 0.05
C ASN A 51 4.07 -0.03 0.08
N ALA A 52 4.83 -0.93 -0.57
CA ALA A 52 6.24 -0.73 -0.85
C ALA A 52 6.50 0.14 -2.07
N TRP A 53 5.47 0.71 -2.72
CA TRP A 53 5.69 1.49 -3.94
C TRP A 53 6.69 2.61 -3.71
N ARG A 54 7.72 2.61 -4.55
CA ARG A 54 8.78 3.59 -4.65
C ARG A 54 9.04 3.80 -6.13
N GLY A 55 8.37 4.78 -6.73
CA GLY A 55 8.47 5.07 -8.16
C GLY A 55 8.98 6.48 -8.41
N GLU A 56 9.39 6.73 -9.65
CA GLU A 56 9.84 8.05 -10.10
C GLU A 56 8.64 9.02 -10.19
N ASN A 57 8.86 10.25 -9.72
CA ASN A 57 7.97 11.39 -9.87
C ASN A 57 8.35 12.21 -11.11
N TYR A 58 7.46 13.09 -11.56
CA TYR A 58 7.68 13.96 -12.73
C TYR A 58 8.97 14.81 -12.67
N ASP A 59 9.48 15.07 -11.47
CA ASP A 59 10.70 15.85 -11.22
C ASP A 59 11.97 14.98 -11.07
N GLY A 60 11.85 13.67 -11.32
CA GLY A 60 12.93 12.69 -11.18
C GLY A 60 13.22 12.26 -9.74
N THR A 61 12.43 12.71 -8.75
CA THR A 61 12.56 12.24 -7.36
C THR A 61 11.87 10.88 -7.18
N THR A 62 12.25 10.12 -6.14
CA THR A 62 11.53 8.90 -5.77
C THR A 62 10.39 9.24 -4.81
N GLY A 63 9.16 8.99 -5.24
CA GLY A 63 7.96 9.12 -4.42
C GLY A 63 7.74 7.90 -3.51
N THR A 64 7.00 8.11 -2.42
CA THR A 64 6.50 7.06 -1.54
C THR A 64 5.07 6.66 -1.89
N PHE A 65 4.61 5.53 -1.37
CA PHE A 65 3.20 5.13 -1.56
C PHE A 65 2.22 6.15 -0.94
N ALA A 66 2.61 6.82 0.14
CA ALA A 66 1.80 7.88 0.74
C ALA A 66 1.68 9.10 -0.20
N ASP A 67 2.74 9.44 -0.93
CA ASP A 67 2.71 10.50 -1.95
C ASP A 67 1.77 10.11 -3.10
N LEU A 68 1.90 8.87 -3.60
CA LEU A 68 1.04 8.37 -4.67
C LEU A 68 -0.45 8.40 -4.28
N LEU A 69 -0.80 7.99 -3.06
CA LEU A 69 -2.19 8.04 -2.59
C LEU A 69 -2.75 9.47 -2.59
N ARG A 70 -1.96 10.46 -2.17
CA ARG A 70 -2.37 11.87 -2.17
C ARG A 70 -2.51 12.42 -3.60
N LEU A 71 -1.59 12.05 -4.49
CA LEU A 71 -1.66 12.44 -5.90
C LEU A 71 -2.90 11.86 -6.58
N VAL A 72 -3.24 10.59 -6.30
CA VAL A 72 -4.46 9.95 -6.83
C VAL A 72 -5.72 10.61 -6.26
N ALA A 73 -5.73 10.97 -4.97
CA ALA A 73 -6.86 11.65 -4.34
C ALA A 73 -7.11 13.06 -4.89
N ALA A 74 -6.07 13.71 -5.42
CA ALA A 74 -6.19 15.01 -6.05
C ALA A 74 -6.76 14.96 -7.49
N ILE A 75 -7.03 13.78 -8.05
CA ILE A 75 -7.59 13.65 -9.40
C ILE A 75 -9.10 13.92 -9.36
N ASP A 76 -9.52 14.97 -10.06
CA ASP A 76 -10.94 15.31 -10.22
C ASP A 76 -11.75 14.12 -10.78
N GLY A 77 -12.81 13.75 -10.08
CA GLY A 77 -13.71 12.64 -10.45
C GLY A 77 -13.42 11.32 -9.74
N ILE A 78 -12.29 11.18 -9.03
CA ILE A 78 -12.02 10.03 -8.17
C ILE A 78 -12.58 10.31 -6.77
N ASP A 79 -13.63 9.58 -6.40
CA ASP A 79 -14.30 9.72 -5.11
C ASP A 79 -13.76 8.72 -4.08
N ARG A 80 -13.19 7.58 -4.53
CA ARG A 80 -12.79 6.45 -3.67
C ARG A 80 -11.50 5.79 -4.14
N ILE A 81 -10.59 5.59 -3.20
CA ILE A 81 -9.33 4.89 -3.40
C ILE A 81 -9.28 3.68 -2.49
N ARG A 82 -8.97 2.53 -3.07
CA ARG A 82 -8.62 1.30 -2.36
C ARG A 82 -7.20 0.88 -2.72
N PHE A 83 -6.60 0.07 -1.85
CA PHE A 83 -5.44 -0.71 -2.21
C PHE A 83 -5.50 -2.06 -1.53
N THR A 84 -4.91 -3.07 -2.17
CA THR A 84 -4.89 -4.44 -1.65
C THR A 84 -3.46 -4.98 -1.71
N THR A 85 -3.14 -5.94 -0.83
CA THR A 85 -1.81 -6.60 -0.66
C THR A 85 -0.72 -5.71 -0.04
N SER A 86 -0.88 -5.39 1.25
CA SER A 86 0.14 -4.66 2.00
C SER A 86 1.03 -5.56 2.85
N HIS A 87 2.26 -5.13 3.10
CA HIS A 87 3.17 -5.76 4.05
C HIS A 87 3.30 -4.90 5.32
N PRO A 88 3.19 -5.47 6.55
CA PRO A 88 3.27 -4.71 7.81
C PRO A 88 4.49 -3.82 7.96
N ILE A 89 5.67 -4.28 7.55
CA ILE A 89 6.91 -3.49 7.67
C ILE A 89 6.97 -2.27 6.76
N GLU A 90 6.17 -2.27 5.69
CA GLU A 90 6.07 -1.15 4.73
C GLU A 90 4.93 -0.22 5.11
N PHE A 91 4.30 -0.44 6.27
CA PHE A 91 3.20 0.37 6.76
C PHE A 91 3.74 1.47 7.68
N THR A 92 4.33 2.46 7.05
CA THR A 92 4.99 3.61 7.67
C THR A 92 3.99 4.65 8.18
N ASP A 93 4.45 5.54 9.08
CA ASP A 93 3.58 6.54 9.73
C ASP A 93 2.99 7.55 8.73
N ASP A 94 3.66 7.83 7.61
CA ASP A 94 3.15 8.66 6.51
C ASP A 94 1.86 8.10 5.86
N ILE A 95 1.76 6.77 5.70
CA ILE A 95 0.54 6.10 5.21
C ILE A 95 -0.57 6.22 6.25
N ILE A 96 -0.25 6.14 7.54
CA ILE A 96 -1.22 6.36 8.63
C ILE A 96 -1.79 7.78 8.56
N GLU A 97 -0.94 8.77 8.28
CA GLU A 97 -1.39 10.14 8.10
C GLU A 97 -2.26 10.32 6.86
N VAL A 98 -2.04 9.58 5.75
CA VAL A 98 -2.99 9.56 4.62
C VAL A 98 -4.38 9.11 5.08
N TYR A 99 -4.45 8.03 5.88
CA TYR A 99 -5.72 7.60 6.48
C TYR A 99 -6.31 8.64 7.43
N ARG A 100 -5.55 9.58 7.98
CA ARG A 100 -6.09 10.66 8.80
C ARG A 100 -6.72 11.75 7.93
N ASP A 101 -5.96 12.22 6.94
CA ASP A 101 -6.19 13.50 6.26
C ASP A 101 -6.84 13.38 4.87
N THR A 102 -6.90 12.18 4.29
CA THR A 102 -7.40 11.95 2.92
C THR A 102 -8.75 11.22 2.97
N PRO A 103 -9.88 11.89 2.71
CA PRO A 103 -11.23 11.30 2.73
C PRO A 103 -11.48 10.27 1.62
N GLU A 104 -10.85 10.44 0.46
CA GLU A 104 -11.00 9.58 -0.72
C GLU A 104 -10.45 8.17 -0.45
N LEU A 105 -9.42 8.06 0.39
CA LEU A 105 -8.92 6.76 0.84
C LEU A 105 -9.94 6.09 1.77
N VAL A 106 -10.56 5.01 1.33
CA VAL A 106 -11.66 4.41 2.08
C VAL A 106 -11.20 3.87 3.44
N SER A 107 -12.10 3.82 4.43
CA SER A 107 -11.87 3.22 5.76
C SER A 107 -11.78 1.68 5.73
N PHE A 108 -10.93 1.11 4.88
CA PHE A 108 -10.69 -0.32 4.76
C PHE A 108 -9.20 -0.61 4.56
N LEU A 109 -8.67 -1.60 5.26
CA LEU A 109 -7.26 -1.99 5.19
C LEU A 109 -7.07 -3.50 5.01
N HIS A 110 -6.41 -3.90 3.93
CA HIS A 110 -5.91 -5.26 3.76
C HIS A 110 -4.43 -5.38 4.21
N LEU A 111 -4.22 -5.74 5.48
CA LEU A 111 -2.88 -5.90 6.08
C LEU A 111 -2.65 -7.31 6.67
N PRO A 112 -2.23 -8.30 5.86
CA PRO A 112 -2.06 -9.68 6.31
C PRO A 112 -0.92 -9.89 7.32
N VAL A 113 -1.26 -10.38 8.52
CA VAL A 113 -0.29 -10.74 9.58
C VAL A 113 0.35 -12.12 9.40
N GLN A 114 -0.34 -13.06 8.74
CA GLN A 114 0.00 -14.48 8.57
C GLN A 114 -0.02 -15.34 9.85
N SER A 115 0.54 -14.87 10.96
CA SER A 115 0.54 -15.61 12.23
C SER A 115 0.55 -14.69 13.45
N GLY A 116 -0.05 -15.15 14.54
CA GLY A 116 -0.02 -14.44 15.83
C GLY A 116 1.15 -14.81 16.74
N SER A 117 2.03 -15.73 16.33
CA SER A 117 3.17 -16.21 17.11
C SER A 117 4.48 -15.66 16.56
N ASP A 118 5.24 -14.93 17.38
CA ASP A 118 6.55 -14.37 16.99
C ASP A 118 7.52 -15.46 16.51
N ARG A 119 7.49 -16.64 17.14
CA ARG A 119 8.27 -17.80 16.69
C ARG A 119 7.91 -18.22 15.26
N ILE A 120 6.62 -18.27 14.94
CA ILE A 120 6.14 -18.66 13.61
C ILE A 120 6.40 -17.54 12.60
N LEU A 121 6.20 -16.28 12.96
CA LEU A 121 6.52 -15.13 12.11
C LEU A 121 8.00 -15.16 11.68
N ASN A 122 8.91 -15.41 12.62
CA ASN A 122 10.33 -15.57 12.31
C ASN A 122 10.57 -16.75 11.33
N LEU A 123 9.97 -17.92 11.60
CA LEU A 123 10.05 -19.08 10.69
C LEU A 123 9.43 -18.83 9.30
N MET A 124 8.47 -17.91 9.20
CA MET A 124 7.87 -17.46 7.95
C MET A 124 8.76 -16.48 7.17
N GLY A 125 9.87 -16.02 7.74
CA GLY A 125 10.70 -14.95 7.18
C GLY A 125 10.10 -13.55 7.38
N ARG A 126 9.18 -13.38 8.34
CA ARG A 126 8.61 -12.07 8.67
C ARG A 126 9.54 -11.33 9.65
N THR A 127 9.87 -10.09 9.30
CA THR A 127 10.75 -9.20 10.10
C THR A 127 9.96 -8.29 11.05
N HIS A 128 8.81 -8.76 11.54
CA HIS A 128 8.00 -8.08 12.55
C HIS A 128 7.46 -9.08 13.57
N THR A 129 7.10 -8.56 14.74
CA THR A 129 6.44 -9.25 15.84
C THR A 129 4.95 -8.96 15.85
N ALA A 130 4.19 -9.78 16.57
CA ALA A 130 2.78 -9.54 16.85
C ALA A 130 2.56 -8.21 17.60
N LEU A 131 3.52 -7.78 18.43
CA LEU A 131 3.45 -6.51 19.15
C LEU A 131 3.57 -5.30 18.21
N GLU A 132 4.53 -5.33 17.30
CA GLU A 132 4.73 -4.28 16.28
C GLU A 132 3.52 -4.18 15.34
N TYR A 133 2.99 -5.32 14.88
CA TYR A 133 1.76 -5.33 14.10
C TYR A 133 0.60 -4.67 14.86
N LYS A 134 0.38 -5.05 16.13
CA LYS A 134 -0.66 -4.42 16.96
C LYS A 134 -0.41 -2.93 17.21
N ALA A 135 0.84 -2.47 17.19
CA ALA A 135 1.16 -1.06 17.32
C ALA A 135 0.70 -0.26 16.08
N ILE A 136 0.93 -0.80 14.87
CA ILE A 136 0.42 -0.23 13.62
C ILE A 136 -1.11 -0.11 13.66
N ILE A 137 -1.81 -1.20 14.02
CA ILE A 137 -3.28 -1.19 14.12
C ILE A 137 -3.80 -0.17 15.13
N ARG A 138 -3.12 0.00 16.27
CA ARG A 138 -3.49 1.00 17.28
C ARG A 138 -3.35 2.43 16.74
N LYS A 139 -2.25 2.74 16.06
CA LYS A 139 -2.04 4.06 15.43
C LYS A 139 -3.10 4.32 14.34
N LEU A 140 -3.40 3.33 13.50
CA LEU A 140 -4.42 3.43 12.45
C LEU A 140 -5.82 3.69 13.00
N ARG A 141 -6.25 2.94 14.02
CA ARG A 141 -7.56 3.17 14.67
C ARG A 141 -7.64 4.53 15.37
N ALA A 142 -6.52 5.05 15.88
CA ALA A 142 -6.48 6.41 16.42
C ALA A 142 -6.58 7.48 15.31
N ALA A 143 -6.04 7.21 14.12
CA ALA A 143 -6.11 8.10 12.97
C ALA A 143 -7.48 8.07 12.27
N ARG A 144 -8.09 6.89 12.13
CA ARG A 144 -9.38 6.65 11.49
C ARG A 144 -10.19 5.62 12.30
N PRO A 145 -11.01 6.06 13.27
CA PRO A 145 -11.72 5.17 14.20
C PRO A 145 -12.60 4.09 13.56
N ASP A 146 -13.22 4.41 12.42
CA ASP A 146 -14.15 3.52 11.72
C ASP A 146 -13.46 2.62 10.67
N ILE A 147 -12.13 2.48 10.73
CA ILE A 147 -11.36 1.64 9.81
C ILE A 147 -11.69 0.15 9.98
N GLN A 148 -11.96 -0.53 8.86
CA GLN A 148 -12.27 -1.96 8.76
C GLN A 148 -11.05 -2.79 8.37
#